data_AF-A0A0J0XBK8-F1
#
_entry.id   AF-A0A0J0XBK8-F1
#
_cell.length_a   1.000
_cell.length_b   1.000
_cell.length_c   1.000
_cell.angle_alpha   90.00
_cell.angle_beta   90.00
_cell.angle_gamma   90.00
#
_symmetry.space_group_name_H-M   'P 1'
#
loop_
_entity.id
_entity.type
_entity.pdbx_description
1 polymer ?
#
loop_
_entity_poly.entity_id
_entity_poly.type
_entity_poly.pdbx_seq_one_letter_code
_entity_poly.pdbx_strand_id
1 'polypeptide(L)'
;MYGCFPNTALLFPQDMDDLRQVTASEYRKKAYVLDKAILADRSAAFRGPYTGPTSRTVAGATALGNVSRWWWEPIRRQVLRFSEVPEEIISRNLEGYGAVDPVEWEGKTAAEIGYTPLKPAGDYKPVVTYISRQKSRRRLTPESHNKLVAALKEKAEKVGFELIVVEAERYTKEEQFAIAGKTTIMLGVHGNGLSHLLWMPATPRSAVIEMFYHGGFARDCEYCAAQLCEIR
;
A
#
# COMPACT_ATOMS: atom_id res chain seq x y z
N MET A 1 1.64 9.79 17.69
CA MET A 1 0.17 9.95 17.52
C MET A 1 -0.43 8.57 17.26
N TYR A 2 -1.26 8.03 18.18
CA TYR A 2 -2.06 6.85 17.86
C TYR A 2 -2.99 7.25 16.73
N GLY A 3 -2.92 6.56 15.58
CA GLY A 3 -3.96 6.66 14.58
C GLY A 3 -5.22 6.05 15.17
N CYS A 4 -5.91 6.77 16.06
CA CYS A 4 -7.31 6.50 16.35
C CYS A 4 -7.99 6.69 15.01
N PHE A 5 -8.33 5.60 14.33
CA PHE A 5 -9.38 5.69 13.33
C PHE A 5 -10.53 6.38 14.06
N PRO A 6 -11.00 7.56 13.60
CA PRO A 6 -12.27 8.06 14.09
C PRO A 6 -13.27 6.92 13.90
N ASN A 7 -14.25 6.80 14.80
CA ASN A 7 -15.34 5.85 14.60
C ASN A 7 -15.95 6.14 13.21
N THR A 8 -15.50 5.38 12.21
CA THR A 8 -15.77 5.67 10.80
C THR A 8 -16.87 4.73 10.42
N ALA A 9 -18.10 5.21 10.52
CA ALA A 9 -19.26 4.47 10.04
C ALA A 9 -19.41 4.73 8.54
N LEU A 10 -19.64 3.66 7.78
CA LEU A 10 -20.20 3.80 6.44
C LEU A 10 -21.68 4.13 6.60
N LEU A 11 -22.11 5.26 6.05
CA LEU A 11 -23.52 5.63 6.00
C LEU A 11 -24.09 5.17 4.66
N PHE A 12 -25.02 4.23 4.72
CA PHE A 12 -25.80 3.75 3.60
C PHE A 12 -27.06 4.60 3.42
N PRO A 13 -27.76 4.48 2.27
CA PRO A 13 -29.01 5.21 2.06
C PRO A 13 -30.04 5.01 3.19
N GLN A 14 -30.10 3.81 3.76
CA GLN A 14 -30.98 3.49 4.89
C GLN A 14 -30.60 4.29 6.15
N ASP A 15 -29.31 4.41 6.46
CA ASP A 15 -28.87 5.22 7.60
C ASP A 15 -29.24 6.69 7.41
N MET A 16 -29.16 7.19 6.17
CA MET A 16 -29.60 8.55 5.85
C MET A 16 -31.12 8.73 6.02
N ASP A 17 -31.92 7.72 5.67
CA ASP A 17 -33.36 7.71 5.90
C ASP A 17 -33.70 7.68 7.39
N ASP A 18 -32.96 6.89 8.18
CA ASP A 18 -33.12 6.82 9.63
C ASP A 18 -32.76 8.16 10.28
N LEU A 19 -31.63 8.77 9.90
CA LEU A 19 -31.24 10.10 10.36
C LEU A 19 -32.32 11.15 10.02
N ARG A 20 -32.94 11.05 8.84
CA ARG A 20 -34.06 11.91 8.46
C ARG A 20 -35.27 11.67 9.37
N GLN A 21 -35.64 10.42 9.66
CA GLN A 21 -36.78 10.11 10.53
C GLN A 21 -36.56 10.60 11.97
N VAL A 22 -35.38 10.38 12.53
CA VAL A 22 -35.04 10.78 13.91
C VAL A 22 -35.00 12.30 14.07
N THR A 23 -34.64 13.02 13.00
CA THR A 23 -34.64 14.48 12.98
C THR A 23 -35.97 15.10 12.52
N ALA A 24 -36.91 14.29 12.04
CA ALA A 24 -38.22 14.77 11.64
C ALA A 24 -39.01 15.24 12.87
N SER A 25 -39.51 16.48 12.83
CA SER A 25 -40.39 17.02 13.84
C SER A 25 -41.23 18.14 13.24
N GLU A 26 -42.55 18.06 13.42
CA GLU A 26 -43.51 19.05 12.93
C GLU A 26 -43.39 20.41 13.64
N TYR A 27 -42.88 20.39 14.88
CA TYR A 27 -42.87 21.54 15.78
C TYR A 27 -41.52 22.25 15.85
N ARG A 28 -40.42 21.55 15.59
CA ARG A 28 -39.06 22.13 15.59
C ARG A 28 -38.20 21.49 14.50
N LYS A 29 -37.54 22.32 13.71
CA LYS A 29 -36.50 21.85 12.79
C LYS A 29 -35.32 21.32 13.60
N LYS A 30 -34.99 20.04 13.42
CA LYS A 30 -33.78 19.41 13.96
C LYS A 30 -32.89 19.01 12.80
N ALA A 31 -31.59 18.95 13.06
CA ALA A 31 -30.61 18.45 12.11
C ALA A 31 -29.68 17.48 12.84
N TYR A 32 -29.20 16.47 12.13
CA TYR A 32 -28.14 15.60 12.60
C TYR A 32 -26.81 16.21 12.14
N VAL A 33 -25.90 16.47 13.07
CA VAL A 33 -24.61 17.09 12.76
C VAL A 33 -23.53 16.02 12.78
N LEU A 34 -22.85 15.86 11.66
CA LEU A 34 -21.64 15.03 11.55
C LEU A 34 -20.44 15.92 11.78
N ASP A 35 -19.62 15.61 12.79
CA ASP A 35 -18.39 16.36 13.09
C ASP A 35 -17.43 16.34 11.88
N LYS A 36 -17.34 15.20 11.20
CA LYS A 36 -16.55 15.00 9.98
C LYS A 36 -17.28 14.02 9.05
N ALA A 37 -17.29 14.33 7.76
CA ALA A 37 -17.81 13.44 6.71
C ALA A 37 -16.82 13.36 5.56
N ILE A 38 -16.59 12.15 5.05
CA ILE A 38 -15.80 11.90 3.85
C ILE A 38 -16.76 11.48 2.74
N LEU A 39 -16.83 12.29 1.68
CA LEU A 39 -17.61 11.99 0.49
C LEU A 39 -16.68 11.52 -0.62
N ALA A 40 -16.93 10.33 -1.16
CA ALA A 40 -16.16 9.77 -2.25
C ALA A 40 -17.07 9.51 -3.46
N ASP A 41 -16.92 10.30 -4.51
CA ASP A 41 -17.60 10.09 -5.81
C ASP A 41 -16.54 9.76 -6.87
N ARG A 42 -16.58 8.51 -7.34
CA ARG A 42 -15.66 8.03 -8.37
C ARG A 42 -15.83 8.79 -9.69
N SER A 43 -17.05 9.07 -10.12
CA SER A 43 -17.34 9.76 -11.38
C SER A 43 -16.86 11.22 -11.35
N ALA A 44 -17.10 11.92 -10.24
CA ALA A 44 -16.52 13.23 -10.01
C ALA A 44 -14.98 13.18 -9.97
N ALA A 45 -14.39 12.18 -9.31
CA ALA A 45 -12.94 12.02 -9.25
C ALA A 45 -12.31 11.87 -10.65
N PHE A 46 -12.99 11.20 -11.60
CA PHE A 46 -12.54 11.08 -13.00
C PHE A 46 -12.54 12.41 -13.77
N ARG A 47 -13.36 13.37 -13.35
CA ARG A 47 -13.44 14.71 -13.97
C ARG A 47 -12.43 15.69 -13.37
N GLY A 48 -11.66 15.29 -12.36
CA GLY A 48 -10.65 16.12 -11.73
C GLY A 48 -9.43 16.38 -12.64
N PRO A 49 -8.72 17.51 -12.45
CA PRO A 49 -7.61 17.92 -13.32
C PRO A 49 -6.42 16.93 -13.34
N TYR A 50 -6.24 16.16 -12.26
CA TYR A 50 -5.16 15.16 -12.14
C TYR A 50 -5.57 13.79 -12.66
N THR A 51 -6.84 13.40 -12.48
CA THR A 51 -7.36 12.11 -12.92
C THR A 51 -7.75 12.10 -14.39
N GLY A 52 -8.28 13.20 -14.93
CA GLY A 52 -8.75 13.26 -16.32
C GLY A 52 -7.68 12.84 -17.33
N PRO A 53 -6.46 13.42 -17.30
CA PRO A 53 -5.38 13.05 -18.21
C PRO A 53 -4.82 11.64 -18.00
N THR A 54 -4.88 11.13 -16.77
CA THR A 54 -4.23 9.86 -16.38
C THR A 54 -5.20 8.69 -16.39
N SER A 55 -6.51 8.98 -16.34
CA SER A 55 -7.58 8.04 -16.02
C SER A 55 -7.33 7.28 -14.71
N ARG A 56 -6.61 7.87 -13.75
CA ARG A 56 -6.24 7.23 -12.47
C ARG A 56 -6.53 8.11 -11.27
N THR A 57 -7.47 7.67 -10.44
CA THR A 57 -7.97 8.43 -9.29
C THR A 57 -6.90 8.68 -8.23
N VAL A 58 -5.85 7.83 -8.17
CA VAL A 58 -4.71 8.01 -7.29
C VAL A 58 -3.86 9.24 -7.65
N ALA A 59 -3.88 9.70 -8.91
CA ALA A 59 -3.11 10.88 -9.33
C ALA A 59 -3.52 12.15 -8.57
N GLY A 60 -4.79 12.25 -8.18
CA GLY A 60 -5.28 13.35 -7.34
C GLY A 60 -4.68 13.34 -5.94
N ALA A 61 -4.49 12.16 -5.34
CA ALA A 61 -3.87 12.05 -4.01
C ALA A 61 -2.40 12.48 -4.05
N THR A 62 -1.68 12.16 -5.13
CA THR A 62 -0.27 12.58 -5.30
C THR A 62 -0.09 14.07 -5.57
N ALA A 63 -1.17 14.80 -5.87
CA ALA A 63 -1.12 16.25 -6.04
C ALA A 63 -1.30 17.02 -4.72
N LEU A 64 -1.57 16.34 -3.61
CA LEU A 64 -1.80 16.94 -2.29
C LEU A 64 -0.46 17.32 -1.62
N GLY A 65 0.26 18.29 -2.19
CA GLY A 65 1.40 18.96 -1.56
C GLY A 65 2.48 18.05 -0.97
N ASN A 66 3.27 18.61 -0.04
CA ASN A 66 4.25 17.84 0.71
C ASN A 66 3.57 17.24 1.95
N VAL A 67 3.33 15.93 1.91
CA VAL A 67 2.97 15.14 3.09
C VAL A 67 4.22 14.46 3.64
N SER A 68 4.19 14.08 4.91
CA SER A 68 5.30 13.32 5.49
C SER A 68 5.51 12.01 4.73
N ARG A 69 6.75 11.63 4.45
CA ARG A 69 7.10 10.34 3.81
C ARG A 69 6.54 9.10 4.52
N TRP A 70 6.18 9.21 5.80
CA TRP A 70 5.60 8.12 6.58
C TRP A 70 4.09 8.22 6.77
N TRP A 71 3.38 9.09 6.03
CA TRP A 71 1.94 9.33 6.21
C TRP A 71 1.09 8.05 6.13
N TRP A 72 1.50 7.07 5.32
CA TRP A 72 0.78 5.80 5.15
C TRP A 72 1.13 4.76 6.22
N GLU A 73 2.26 4.90 6.91
CA GLU A 73 2.78 3.90 7.84
C GLU A 73 1.79 3.56 8.98
N PRO A 74 1.12 4.54 9.63
CA PRO A 74 0.12 4.23 10.66
C PRO A 74 -1.03 3.36 10.14
N ILE A 75 -1.45 3.55 8.89
CA ILE A 75 -2.50 2.75 8.25
C ILE A 75 -1.97 1.36 7.94
N ARG A 76 -0.79 1.28 7.31
CA ARG A 76 -0.12 0.02 6.99
C ARG A 76 0.01 -0.89 8.21
N ARG A 77 0.54 -0.36 9.33
CA ARG A 77 0.72 -1.14 10.57
C ARG A 77 -0.60 -1.61 11.14
N GLN A 78 -1.62 -0.75 11.19
CA GLN A 78 -2.91 -1.12 11.74
C GLN A 78 -3.58 -2.23 10.94
N VAL A 79 -3.57 -2.13 9.62
CA VAL A 79 -4.13 -3.17 8.74
C VAL A 79 -3.34 -4.47 8.89
N LEU A 80 -2.01 -4.41 8.87
CA LEU A 80 -1.19 -5.62 9.06
C LEU A 80 -1.41 -6.28 10.43
N ARG A 81 -1.51 -5.50 11.51
CA ARG A 81 -1.83 -6.03 12.85
C ARG A 81 -3.24 -6.63 12.91
N PHE A 82 -4.22 -5.97 12.30
CA PHE A 82 -5.58 -6.48 12.20
C PHE A 82 -5.64 -7.80 11.44
N SER A 83 -4.78 -7.96 10.43
CA SER A 83 -4.61 -9.20 9.67
C SER A 83 -3.67 -10.21 10.34
N GLU A 84 -3.40 -10.06 11.64
CA GLU A 84 -2.56 -10.96 12.45
C GLU A 84 -1.15 -11.19 11.90
N VAL A 85 -0.63 -10.22 11.13
CA VAL A 85 0.74 -10.29 10.61
C VAL A 85 1.72 -10.12 11.77
N PRO A 86 2.72 -11.00 11.94
CA PRO A 86 3.68 -10.91 13.03
C PRO A 86 4.45 -9.58 13.08
N GLU A 87 4.69 -9.04 14.28
CA GLU A 87 5.30 -7.71 14.46
C GLU A 87 6.72 -7.62 13.88
N GLU A 88 7.43 -8.75 13.77
CA GLU A 88 8.74 -8.83 13.09
C GLU A 88 8.66 -8.58 11.58
N ILE A 89 7.55 -8.93 10.93
CA ILE A 89 7.26 -8.61 9.53
C ILE A 89 6.82 -7.15 9.42
N ILE A 90 5.90 -6.72 10.29
CA ILE A 90 5.40 -5.34 10.32
C ILE A 90 6.57 -4.36 10.49
N SER A 91 7.53 -4.69 11.35
CA SER A 91 8.69 -3.88 11.67
C SER A 91 9.82 -3.94 10.64
N ARG A 92 9.69 -4.68 9.53
CA ARG A 92 10.72 -4.69 8.46
C ARG A 92 10.94 -3.33 7.80
N ASN A 93 9.93 -2.46 7.80
CA ASN A 93 10.08 -1.10 7.28
C ASN A 93 11.05 -0.24 8.10
N LEU A 94 11.49 -0.75 9.23
CA LEU A 94 12.30 -0.04 10.21
C LEU A 94 13.78 -0.34 10.10
N GLU A 95 14.21 -1.04 9.04
CA GLU A 95 15.61 -1.24 8.69
C GLU A 95 16.41 0.06 8.80
N GLY A 96 17.05 0.29 9.96
CA GLY A 96 17.75 1.53 10.28
C GLY A 96 16.88 2.75 10.66
N TYR A 97 15.54 2.68 10.58
CA TYR A 97 14.68 3.87 10.73
C TYR A 97 13.66 3.85 11.90
N GLY A 98 13.12 2.71 12.33
CA GLY A 98 12.32 2.66 13.58
C GLY A 98 10.85 3.10 13.58
N ALA A 99 10.10 2.58 14.55
CA ALA A 99 8.63 2.55 14.62
C ALA A 99 7.98 3.88 15.08
N VAL A 100 8.60 5.02 14.82
CA VAL A 100 8.19 6.29 15.44
C VAL A 100 7.41 7.18 14.47
N ASP A 101 6.64 8.08 15.06
CA ASP A 101 5.84 9.07 14.37
C ASP A 101 6.74 9.94 13.45
N PRO A 102 6.49 9.96 12.12
CA PRO A 102 7.19 10.81 11.15
C PRO A 102 7.51 12.25 11.55
N VAL A 103 6.69 12.84 12.41
CA VAL A 103 6.75 14.26 12.78
C VAL A 103 8.04 14.58 13.55
N GLU A 104 8.64 13.63 14.26
CA GLU A 104 9.87 13.86 15.02
C GLU A 104 11.15 13.80 14.17
N TRP A 105 11.03 13.40 12.88
CA TRP A 105 12.16 13.19 11.95
C TRP A 105 12.41 14.34 10.98
N GLU A 106 11.74 15.48 11.08
CA GLU A 106 12.04 16.54 10.11
C GLU A 106 13.44 17.13 10.37
N GLY A 107 14.43 16.74 9.55
CA GLY A 107 15.81 17.25 9.58
C GLY A 107 16.78 16.62 10.60
N LYS A 108 16.43 15.50 11.26
CA LYS A 108 17.25 14.88 12.31
C LYS A 108 17.64 13.43 11.98
N THR A 109 18.82 12.99 12.41
CA THR A 109 19.32 11.60 12.32
C THR A 109 18.77 10.76 13.48
N ALA A 110 18.74 9.43 13.34
CA ALA A 110 18.30 8.53 14.42
C ALA A 110 19.06 8.76 15.74
N ALA A 111 20.35 9.12 15.67
CA ALA A 111 21.18 9.47 16.83
C ALA A 111 20.73 10.79 17.49
N GLU A 112 20.35 11.81 16.70
CA GLU A 112 19.88 13.11 17.20
C GLU A 112 18.51 13.04 17.88
N ILE A 113 17.72 12.02 17.55
CA ILE A 113 16.40 11.76 18.16
C ILE A 113 16.55 10.75 19.34
N GLY A 114 17.77 10.29 19.64
CA GLY A 114 18.03 9.32 20.70
C GLY A 114 17.41 7.95 20.44
N TYR A 115 17.22 7.60 19.17
CA TYR A 115 16.48 6.42 18.74
C TYR A 115 17.38 5.24 18.40
N THR A 116 17.05 4.06 18.91
CA THR A 116 17.73 2.79 18.61
C THR A 116 16.90 1.97 17.61
N PRO A 117 17.39 1.74 16.38
CA PRO A 117 16.73 0.88 15.41
C PRO A 117 16.47 -0.52 15.98
N LEU A 118 15.30 -1.09 15.69
CA LEU A 118 14.99 -2.47 16.06
C LEU A 118 16.00 -3.46 15.47
N LYS A 119 16.53 -3.15 14.28
CA LYS A 119 17.64 -3.85 13.63
C LYS A 119 18.54 -2.88 12.85
N PRO A 120 19.84 -3.19 12.69
CA PRO A 120 20.74 -2.45 11.80
C PRO A 120 20.21 -2.42 10.36
N ALA A 121 20.48 -1.32 9.65
CA ALA A 121 20.19 -1.23 8.23
C ALA A 121 20.91 -2.36 7.47
N GLY A 122 20.18 -3.07 6.60
CA GLY A 122 20.74 -4.16 5.79
C GLY A 122 20.76 -5.55 6.42
N ASP A 123 20.37 -5.71 7.69
CA ASP A 123 20.36 -7.03 8.37
C ASP A 123 19.34 -8.01 7.77
N TYR A 124 18.20 -7.53 7.27
CA TYR A 124 17.22 -8.45 6.70
C TYR A 124 17.65 -8.95 5.33
N LYS A 125 17.55 -10.26 5.16
CA LYS A 125 17.62 -10.91 3.85
C LYS A 125 16.56 -10.32 2.92
N PRO A 126 16.94 -9.80 1.74
CA PRO A 126 15.98 -9.29 0.76
C PRO A 126 14.98 -10.39 0.37
N VAL A 127 13.71 -10.01 0.25
CA VAL A 127 12.65 -10.91 -0.22
C VAL A 127 12.13 -10.40 -1.54
N VAL A 128 12.28 -11.21 -2.58
CA VAL A 128 11.76 -10.91 -3.92
C VAL A 128 10.50 -11.74 -4.12
N THR A 129 9.37 -11.06 -4.31
CA THR A 129 8.08 -11.71 -4.50
C THR A 129 7.61 -11.52 -5.93
N TYR A 130 7.43 -12.63 -6.64
CA TYR A 130 6.81 -12.66 -7.97
C TYR A 130 5.34 -13.02 -7.88
N ILE A 131 4.48 -12.05 -8.22
CA ILE A 131 3.04 -12.27 -8.37
C ILE A 131 2.78 -12.91 -9.74
N SER A 132 2.69 -14.24 -9.73
CA SER A 132 2.28 -15.04 -10.88
C SER A 132 0.82 -14.81 -11.19
N ARG A 133 0.55 -14.51 -12.46
CA ARG A 133 -0.79 -14.28 -12.99
C ARG A 133 -1.27 -15.39 -13.92
N GLN A 134 -0.64 -16.57 -13.88
CA GLN A 134 -0.87 -17.65 -14.83
C GLN A 134 -2.33 -18.14 -14.88
N LYS A 135 -3.10 -17.96 -13.80
CA LYS A 135 -4.55 -18.26 -13.75
C LYS A 135 -5.47 -17.13 -14.22
N SER A 136 -4.92 -15.98 -14.59
CA SER A 136 -5.70 -14.82 -15.02
C SER A 136 -5.52 -14.53 -16.51
N ARG A 137 -6.40 -13.70 -17.07
CA ARG A 137 -6.34 -13.32 -18.49
C ARG A 137 -5.08 -12.51 -18.87
N ARG A 138 -4.62 -11.63 -17.98
CA ARG A 138 -3.44 -10.78 -18.21
C ARG A 138 -2.21 -11.46 -17.61
N ARG A 139 -1.49 -12.23 -18.43
CA ARG A 139 -0.39 -13.09 -17.99
C ARG A 139 0.74 -13.13 -19.02
N LEU A 140 1.92 -13.55 -18.56
CA LEU A 140 2.99 -13.97 -19.46
C LEU A 140 2.59 -15.24 -20.20
N THR A 141 3.19 -15.48 -21.37
CA THR A 141 3.12 -16.80 -21.99
C THR A 141 3.69 -17.86 -21.04
N PRO A 142 3.23 -19.12 -21.10
CA PRO A 142 3.75 -20.19 -20.26
C PRO A 142 5.28 -20.33 -20.36
N GLU A 143 5.82 -20.20 -21.56
CA GLU A 143 7.27 -20.25 -21.81
C GLU A 143 8.02 -19.11 -21.11
N SER A 144 7.58 -17.86 -21.29
CA SER A 144 8.20 -16.70 -20.65
C SER A 144 8.08 -16.76 -19.12
N HIS A 145 6.96 -17.26 -18.60
CA HIS A 145 6.78 -17.49 -17.17
C HIS A 145 7.80 -18.49 -16.63
N ASN A 146 7.94 -19.65 -17.28
CA ASN A 146 8.88 -20.69 -16.84
C ASN A 146 10.33 -20.20 -16.90
N LYS A 147 10.71 -19.48 -17.96
CA LYS A 147 12.04 -18.85 -18.09
C LYS A 147 12.29 -17.83 -16.98
N LEU A 148 11.30 -16.98 -16.68
CA LEU A 148 11.41 -15.99 -15.60
C LEU A 148 11.58 -16.66 -14.24
N VAL A 149 10.76 -17.67 -13.93
CA VAL A 149 10.84 -18.41 -12.65
C VAL A 149 12.20 -19.10 -12.51
N ALA A 150 12.71 -19.72 -13.58
CA ALA A 150 14.02 -20.35 -13.58
C ALA A 150 15.15 -19.33 -13.33
N ALA A 151 15.13 -18.20 -14.05
CA ALA A 151 16.12 -17.14 -13.88
C ALA A 151 16.09 -16.51 -12.48
N LEU A 152 14.89 -16.32 -11.91
CA LEU A 152 14.73 -15.81 -10.55
C LEU A 152 15.29 -16.78 -9.50
N LYS A 153 15.07 -18.10 -9.67
CA LYS A 153 15.61 -19.13 -8.77
C LYS A 153 17.15 -19.16 -8.81
N GLU A 154 17.73 -19.20 -10.00
CA GLU A 154 19.19 -19.15 -10.18
C GLU A 154 19.78 -17.87 -9.55
N LYS A 155 19.14 -16.72 -9.78
CA LYS A 155 19.59 -15.45 -9.20
C LYS A 155 19.45 -15.41 -7.68
N ALA A 156 18.40 -16.03 -7.13
CA ALA A 156 18.18 -16.12 -5.69
C ALA A 156 19.32 -16.89 -5.00
N GLU A 157 19.74 -18.01 -5.59
CA GLU A 157 20.87 -18.81 -5.10
C GLU A 157 22.19 -18.06 -5.22
N LYS A 158 22.43 -17.40 -6.36
CA LYS A 158 23.69 -16.68 -6.63
C LYS A 158 23.88 -15.42 -5.79
N VAL A 159 22.80 -14.67 -5.53
CA VAL A 159 22.84 -13.36 -4.85
C VAL A 159 22.42 -13.46 -3.39
N GLY A 160 21.72 -14.53 -2.99
CA GLY A 160 21.35 -14.78 -1.61
C GLY A 160 20.07 -14.06 -1.15
N PHE A 161 19.09 -13.87 -2.02
CA PHE A 161 17.76 -13.37 -1.61
C PHE A 161 16.74 -14.52 -1.45
N GLU A 162 15.68 -14.28 -0.68
CA GLU A 162 14.54 -15.20 -0.59
C GLU A 162 13.58 -14.94 -1.75
N LEU A 163 13.25 -15.97 -2.52
CA LEU A 163 12.30 -15.88 -3.62
C LEU A 163 10.95 -16.46 -3.21
N ILE A 164 9.88 -15.68 -3.36
CA ILE A 164 8.50 -16.14 -3.18
C ILE A 164 7.76 -16.02 -4.51
N VAL A 165 7.34 -17.14 -5.10
CA VAL A 165 6.50 -17.14 -6.30
C VAL A 165 5.08 -17.43 -5.87
N VAL A 166 4.17 -16.47 -6.05
CA VAL A 166 2.80 -16.57 -5.54
C VAL A 166 1.78 -16.42 -6.66
N GLU A 167 0.79 -17.30 -6.65
CA GLU A 167 -0.48 -17.09 -7.35
C GLU A 167 -1.47 -16.59 -6.29
N ALA A 168 -1.77 -15.29 -6.29
CA ALA A 168 -2.50 -14.65 -5.19
C ALA A 168 -3.85 -15.31 -4.89
N GLU A 169 -4.50 -15.91 -5.89
CA GLU A 169 -5.78 -16.62 -5.73
C GLU A 169 -5.69 -17.90 -4.88
N ARG A 170 -4.48 -18.37 -4.54
CA ARG A 170 -4.25 -19.57 -3.72
C ARG A 170 -4.04 -19.27 -2.24
N TYR A 171 -4.01 -17.98 -1.87
CA TYR A 171 -3.71 -17.52 -0.52
C TYR A 171 -4.90 -16.75 0.05
N THR A 172 -5.08 -16.82 1.36
CA THR A 172 -6.04 -15.96 2.07
C THR A 172 -5.61 -14.49 2.00
N LYS A 173 -6.47 -13.58 2.46
CA LYS A 173 -6.13 -12.14 2.46
C LYS A 173 -5.03 -11.84 3.47
N GLU A 174 -5.07 -12.50 4.62
CA GLU A 174 -4.10 -12.40 5.71
C GLU A 174 -2.73 -12.90 5.24
N GLU A 175 -2.68 -14.03 4.53
CA GLU A 175 -1.45 -14.53 3.92
C GLU A 175 -0.90 -13.58 2.85
N GLN A 176 -1.76 -13.01 2.00
CA GLN A 176 -1.36 -12.02 1.00
C GLN A 176 -0.76 -10.77 1.67
N PHE A 177 -1.33 -10.30 2.77
CA PHE A 177 -0.80 -9.19 3.56
C PHE A 177 0.54 -9.53 4.20
N ALA A 178 0.69 -10.73 4.78
CA ALA A 178 1.96 -11.17 5.35
C ALA A 178 3.08 -11.26 4.30
N ILE A 179 2.78 -11.84 3.13
CA ILE A 179 3.72 -11.91 2.00
C ILE A 179 4.12 -10.49 1.56
N ALA A 180 3.15 -9.60 1.37
CA ALA A 180 3.41 -8.24 0.95
C ALA A 180 4.22 -7.44 1.98
N GLY A 181 3.86 -7.52 3.27
CA GLY A 181 4.58 -6.88 4.36
C GLY A 181 6.01 -7.39 4.54
N LYS A 182 6.29 -8.63 4.09
CA LYS A 182 7.64 -9.21 4.10
C LYS A 182 8.46 -8.84 2.85
N THR A 183 7.81 -8.43 1.76
CA THR A 183 8.41 -8.26 0.44
C THR A 183 9.32 -7.02 0.38
N THR A 184 10.55 -7.18 -0.10
CA THR A 184 11.47 -6.08 -0.43
C THR A 184 11.26 -5.64 -1.88
N ILE A 185 11.26 -6.58 -2.82
CA ILE A 185 11.04 -6.30 -4.24
C ILE A 185 9.82 -7.08 -4.71
N MET A 186 8.77 -6.38 -5.13
CA MET A 186 7.60 -7.01 -5.74
C MET A 186 7.69 -6.93 -7.25
N LEU A 187 7.51 -8.05 -7.95
CA LEU A 187 7.49 -8.06 -9.41
C LEU A 187 6.26 -8.78 -9.96
N GLY A 188 5.73 -8.32 -11.09
CA GLY A 188 4.54 -8.92 -11.68
C GLY A 188 4.08 -8.27 -12.97
N VAL A 189 3.10 -8.91 -13.63
CA VAL A 189 2.43 -8.33 -14.81
C VAL A 189 1.46 -7.24 -14.35
N HIS A 190 1.44 -6.13 -15.09
CA HIS A 190 0.62 -4.96 -14.77
C HIS A 190 -0.84 -5.27 -14.42
N GLY A 191 -1.34 -4.56 -13.41
CA GLY A 191 -2.74 -4.53 -12.98
C GLY A 191 -2.92 -4.81 -11.48
N ASN A 192 -4.17 -5.00 -11.06
CA ASN A 192 -4.57 -5.09 -9.64
C ASN A 192 -3.87 -6.18 -8.81
N GLY A 193 -3.19 -7.14 -9.45
CA GLY A 193 -2.39 -8.15 -8.73
C GLY A 193 -1.23 -7.53 -7.93
N LEU A 194 -0.74 -6.35 -8.33
CA LEU A 194 0.33 -5.62 -7.64
C LEU A 194 -0.18 -4.64 -6.58
N SER A 195 -1.51 -4.48 -6.38
CA SER A 195 -2.04 -3.53 -5.39
C SER A 195 -1.57 -3.79 -3.95
N HIS A 196 -1.11 -5.01 -3.66
CA HIS A 196 -0.51 -5.33 -2.37
C HIS A 196 0.82 -4.60 -2.09
N LEU A 197 1.40 -3.91 -3.09
CA LEU A 197 2.54 -3.02 -2.89
C LEU A 197 2.29 -1.98 -1.78
N LEU A 198 1.03 -1.59 -1.54
CA LEU A 198 0.63 -0.68 -0.46
C LEU A 198 1.01 -1.19 0.93
N TRP A 199 1.21 -2.51 1.08
CA TRP A 199 1.54 -3.14 2.36
C TRP A 199 3.03 -3.45 2.50
N MET A 200 3.80 -3.24 1.43
CA MET A 200 5.25 -3.38 1.47
C MET A 200 5.86 -2.38 2.46
N PRO A 201 6.96 -2.75 3.11
CA PRO A 201 7.73 -1.81 3.91
C PRO A 201 8.33 -0.74 3.00
N ALA A 202 8.20 0.54 3.36
CA ALA A 202 8.90 1.64 2.69
C ALA A 202 10.35 1.69 3.19
N THR A 203 11.31 1.22 2.38
CA THR A 203 12.75 1.22 2.69
C THR A 203 13.54 1.65 1.46
N PRO A 204 14.80 2.13 1.60
CA PRO A 204 15.65 2.40 0.44
C PRO A 204 15.89 1.20 -0.49
N ARG A 205 15.64 -0.03 -0.01
CA ARG A 205 15.78 -1.27 -0.79
C ARG A 205 14.47 -1.70 -1.45
N SER A 206 13.36 -1.06 -1.10
CA SER A 206 12.04 -1.44 -1.58
C SER A 206 11.85 -1.02 -3.02
N ALA A 207 11.34 -1.94 -3.85
CA ALA A 207 11.11 -1.67 -5.26
C ALA A 207 9.91 -2.46 -5.80
N VAL A 208 9.25 -1.88 -6.81
CA VAL A 208 8.20 -2.57 -7.58
C VAL A 208 8.65 -2.65 -9.04
N ILE A 209 8.68 -3.86 -9.59
CA ILE A 209 9.02 -4.12 -11.00
C ILE A 209 7.76 -4.58 -11.72
N GLU A 210 7.23 -3.70 -12.56
CA GLU A 210 6.01 -3.96 -13.30
C GLU A 210 6.30 -4.28 -14.78
N MET A 211 5.76 -5.40 -15.25
CA MET A 211 5.89 -5.85 -16.64
C MET A 211 4.65 -5.43 -17.43
N PHE A 212 4.88 -4.67 -18.50
CA PHE A 212 3.85 -4.20 -19.41
C PHE A 212 3.95 -4.90 -20.77
N TYR A 213 2.81 -5.01 -21.45
CA TYR A 213 2.81 -5.27 -22.88
C TYR A 213 3.34 -4.03 -23.61
N HIS A 214 3.93 -4.21 -24.79
CA HIS A 214 4.45 -3.10 -25.59
C HIS A 214 3.36 -2.05 -25.87
N GLY A 215 3.62 -0.78 -25.56
CA GLY A 215 2.64 0.31 -25.68
C GLY A 215 1.53 0.29 -24.61
N GLY A 216 1.52 -0.68 -23.70
CA GLY A 216 0.52 -0.80 -22.63
C GLY A 216 0.91 -0.14 -21.31
N PHE A 217 1.92 0.73 -21.31
CA PHE A 217 2.40 1.41 -20.10
C PHE A 217 1.30 2.27 -19.46
N ALA A 218 1.16 2.15 -18.15
CA ALA A 218 0.25 2.96 -17.33
C ALA A 218 0.90 3.23 -15.97
N ARG A 219 0.68 4.43 -15.41
CA ARG A 219 1.38 4.92 -14.20
C ARG A 219 0.76 4.47 -12.88
N ASP A 220 -0.08 3.44 -12.90
CA ASP A 220 -0.98 3.09 -11.81
C ASP A 220 -0.22 2.72 -10.55
N CYS A 221 0.69 1.76 -10.68
CA CYS A 221 1.58 1.36 -9.60
C CYS A 221 2.67 2.40 -9.36
N GLU A 222 3.08 3.17 -10.38
CA GLU A 222 4.08 4.23 -10.25
C GLU A 222 3.65 5.29 -9.23
N TYR A 223 2.39 5.76 -9.26
CA TYR A 223 1.91 6.74 -8.29
C TYR A 223 2.02 6.25 -6.83
N CYS A 224 1.69 4.98 -6.59
CA CYS A 224 1.79 4.40 -5.26
C CYS A 224 3.25 4.05 -4.90
N ALA A 225 4.03 3.54 -5.86
CA ALA A 225 5.41 3.13 -5.67
C ALA A 225 6.34 4.33 -5.46
N ALA A 226 6.06 5.48 -6.08
CA ALA A 226 6.79 6.72 -5.84
C ALA A 226 6.74 7.11 -4.36
N GLN A 227 5.59 6.93 -3.70
CA GLN A 227 5.46 7.17 -2.27
C GLN A 227 6.19 6.12 -1.40
N LEU A 228 6.42 4.92 -1.94
CA LEU A 228 7.19 3.85 -1.27
C LEU A 228 8.70 3.95 -1.51
N CYS A 229 9.14 4.47 -2.65
CA CYS A 229 10.52 4.34 -3.16
C CYS A 229 11.24 5.69 -3.37
N GLU A 230 10.53 6.81 -3.59
CA GLU A 230 11.18 8.13 -3.62
C GLU A 230 11.43 8.63 -2.20
N ILE A 231 12.58 8.25 -1.65
CA ILE A 231 13.20 9.01 -0.57
C ILE A 231 13.87 10.21 -1.25
N ARG A 232 13.17 11.36 -1.29
CA ARG A 232 13.80 12.63 -1.63
C ARG A 232 14.63 13.15 -0.45
#